data_AF-A0A964R4X0-F1
#
_entry.id   AF-A0A964R4X0-F1
#
_cell.length_a   1.000
_cell.length_b   1.000
_cell.length_c   1.000
_cell.angle_alpha   90.00
_cell.angle_beta   90.00
_cell.angle_gamma   90.00
#
_symmetry.space_group_name_H-M   'P 1'
#
loop_
_entity.id
_entity.type
_entity.pdbx_description
1 polymer ?
#
loop_
_entity_poly.entity_id
_entity_poly.type
_entity_poly.pdbx_seq_one_letter_code
_entity_poly.pdbx_strand_id
1 'polypeptide(L)'
;MPSITKKQKQVFDFINTYISENGISPTIEEIRKKLKLKAVSTIHEHINSLKAKGYLSKSENSARSLSLKKEIKSILEIPIIGKIAAGYPIEAIENFEDTISIVNPSIKTSEGYYALRVVGESMIDEGIFDGDIVVIKKQSVAENGQTVVAIIDDNEATLKKLYREKARYRLEPRNPNMPTLFRTDVEVRGVVVQVISNITDKPEKIVSKKTKHGFQTIDLFAGVGGIRLGFENAGFKTVFANDFEPQCKDTYDLNFRDSKLVVEDIRKIGIDDLPKFDFLLGGFPCQAFSIAGYRQGFDDEKGRGNLFFDIARILDARKPEGFLLENVKNLKSHDGGKTFRIIQETLENLGYHLKTKVLNSMEYGNIPQNRERVYMVGFRNKNYSEKFEFPNPIKLTVKITDLLEKNVPEKYYYNGKPLFEKLKGSVKEEGRVYQWRRQYVRENKSGVCPTLTANMGTGGHNVPIIKDKKGIRKLTPLECARIQGFPVDYKIPKLADSALYKQFGNSVSVPVIEAVAKQMMKAME
;
A
#
# COMPACT_ATOMS: atom_id res chain seq x y z
N MET A 1 23.43 16.70 -24.80
CA MET A 1 23.27 15.28 -25.22
C MET A 1 23.19 15.19 -26.74
N PRO A 2 23.61 14.08 -27.37
CA PRO A 2 23.53 13.92 -28.83
C PRO A 2 22.08 13.94 -29.33
N SER A 3 21.81 14.59 -30.47
CA SER A 3 20.44 14.73 -30.99
C SER A 3 19.81 13.37 -31.34
N ILE A 4 18.58 13.13 -30.87
CA ILE A 4 17.78 11.94 -31.20
C ILE A 4 16.77 12.26 -32.31
N THR A 5 16.46 11.28 -33.16
CA THR A 5 15.48 11.45 -34.24
C THR A 5 14.04 11.49 -33.69
N LYS A 6 13.07 11.98 -34.48
CA LYS A 6 11.65 12.04 -34.09
C LYS A 6 11.11 10.67 -33.61
N LYS A 7 11.50 9.58 -34.29
CA LYS A 7 11.13 8.21 -33.89
C LYS A 7 11.84 7.74 -32.62
N GLN A 8 13.13 8.06 -32.46
CA GLN A 8 13.87 7.76 -31.23
C GLN A 8 13.26 8.50 -30.02
N LYS A 9 12.84 9.75 -30.21
CA LYS A 9 12.12 10.52 -29.19
C LYS A 9 10.79 9.87 -28.81
N GLN A 10 10.00 9.42 -29.78
CA GLN A 10 8.74 8.69 -29.50
C GLN A 10 8.96 7.38 -28.73
N VAL A 11 10.02 6.64 -29.05
CA VAL A 11 10.42 5.44 -28.31
C VAL A 11 10.82 5.80 -26.88
N PHE A 12 11.66 6.82 -26.70
CA PHE A 12 12.11 7.29 -25.40
C PHE A 12 10.95 7.83 -24.54
N ASP A 13 10.10 8.68 -25.09
CA ASP A 13 8.95 9.26 -24.40
C ASP A 13 7.97 8.17 -23.95
N PHE A 14 7.71 7.17 -24.80
CA PHE A 14 6.87 6.03 -24.41
C PHE A 14 7.49 5.22 -23.27
N ILE A 15 8.79 4.92 -23.34
CA ILE A 15 9.50 4.21 -22.26
C ILE A 15 9.43 5.01 -20.97
N ASN A 16 9.66 6.33 -21.04
CA ASN A 16 9.62 7.23 -19.89
C ASN A 16 8.22 7.30 -19.25
N THR A 17 7.18 7.52 -20.06
CA THR A 17 5.79 7.51 -19.59
C THR A 17 5.41 6.17 -18.98
N TYR A 18 5.76 5.07 -19.65
CA TYR A 18 5.43 3.72 -19.19
C TYR A 18 6.08 3.40 -17.83
N ILE A 19 7.36 3.76 -17.66
CA ILE A 19 8.07 3.63 -16.38
C ILE A 19 7.43 4.53 -15.32
N SER A 20 7.05 5.77 -15.65
CA SER A 20 6.43 6.69 -14.69
C SER A 20 5.04 6.25 -14.22
N GLU A 21 4.26 5.61 -15.08
CA GLU A 21 2.90 5.17 -14.79
C GLU A 21 2.87 3.79 -14.12
N ASN A 22 3.79 2.89 -14.49
CA ASN A 22 3.74 1.48 -14.11
C ASN A 22 4.90 1.04 -13.19
N GLY A 23 5.90 1.90 -12.97
CA GLY A 23 7.07 1.60 -12.14
C GLY A 23 8.08 0.64 -12.76
N ILE A 24 7.84 0.13 -13.98
CA ILE A 24 8.68 -0.86 -14.69
C ILE A 24 8.88 -0.48 -16.16
N SER A 25 9.94 -1.01 -16.78
CA SER A 25 10.20 -0.80 -18.22
C SER A 25 9.18 -1.56 -19.09
N PRO A 26 8.71 -0.97 -20.21
CA PRO A 26 7.96 -1.72 -21.20
C PRO A 26 8.83 -2.79 -21.86
N THR A 27 8.20 -3.88 -22.27
CA THR A 27 8.76 -4.93 -23.14
C THR A 27 8.89 -4.43 -24.57
N ILE A 28 9.73 -5.11 -25.36
CA ILE A 28 9.90 -4.83 -26.79
C ILE A 28 8.57 -4.95 -27.54
N GLU A 29 7.72 -5.88 -27.14
CA GLU A 29 6.42 -6.12 -27.77
C GLU A 29 5.39 -5.02 -27.41
N GLU A 30 5.43 -4.49 -26.18
CA GLU A 30 4.63 -3.34 -25.76
C GLU A 30 5.05 -2.07 -26.53
N ILE A 31 6.36 -1.86 -26.72
CA ILE A 31 6.89 -0.77 -27.55
C ILE A 31 6.43 -0.94 -29.01
N ARG A 32 6.48 -2.17 -29.55
CA ARG A 32 6.04 -2.47 -30.93
C ARG A 32 4.58 -2.15 -31.14
N LYS A 33 3.73 -2.63 -30.24
CA LYS A 33 2.27 -2.47 -30.31
C LYS A 33 1.88 -1.00 -30.18
N LYS A 34 2.51 -0.25 -29.27
CA LYS A 34 2.21 1.18 -29.07
C LYS A 34 2.64 2.03 -30.26
N LEU A 35 3.83 1.79 -30.80
CA LEU A 35 4.39 2.59 -31.90
C LEU A 35 3.96 2.12 -33.30
N LYS A 36 3.11 1.09 -33.39
CA LYS A 36 2.61 0.51 -34.65
C LYS A 36 3.75 0.15 -35.63
N LEU A 37 4.86 -0.38 -35.11
CA LEU A 37 6.03 -0.73 -35.92
C LEU A 37 5.89 -2.15 -36.49
N LYS A 38 6.25 -2.31 -37.77
CA LYS A 38 6.10 -3.58 -38.50
C LYS A 38 7.07 -4.67 -38.02
N ALA A 39 8.30 -4.30 -37.65
CA ALA A 39 9.35 -5.24 -37.30
C ALA A 39 9.94 -4.97 -35.91
N VAL A 40 10.21 -6.06 -35.17
CA VAL A 40 10.87 -6.05 -33.85
C VAL A 40 12.32 -5.53 -33.97
N SER A 41 12.99 -5.82 -35.09
CA SER A 41 14.37 -5.37 -35.37
C SER A 41 14.53 -3.84 -35.36
N THR A 42 13.53 -3.10 -35.87
CA THR A 42 13.53 -1.62 -35.86
C THR A 42 13.52 -1.04 -34.44
N ILE A 43 12.91 -1.75 -33.49
CA ILE A 43 12.86 -1.32 -32.08
C ILE A 43 14.21 -1.55 -31.41
N HIS A 44 14.84 -2.70 -31.66
CA HIS A 44 16.19 -2.97 -31.20
C HIS A 44 17.18 -1.92 -31.69
N GLU A 45 17.06 -1.50 -32.96
CA GLU A 45 17.91 -0.45 -33.54
C GLU A 45 17.71 0.91 -32.85
N HIS A 46 16.46 1.33 -32.61
CA HIS A 46 16.17 2.58 -31.90
C HIS A 46 16.63 2.54 -30.44
N ILE A 47 16.42 1.42 -29.74
CA ILE A 47 16.88 1.23 -28.36
C ILE A 47 18.41 1.27 -28.30
N ASN A 48 19.11 0.56 -29.18
CA ASN A 48 20.57 0.54 -29.21
C ASN A 48 21.15 1.92 -29.54
N SER A 49 20.52 2.66 -30.46
CA SER A 49 20.91 4.04 -30.75
C SER A 49 20.67 4.97 -29.55
N LEU A 50 19.54 4.85 -28.85
CA LEU A 50 19.26 5.61 -27.63
C LEU A 50 20.26 5.29 -26.50
N LYS A 51 20.71 4.04 -26.39
CA LYS A 51 21.78 3.64 -25.46
C LYS A 51 23.13 4.25 -25.82
N ALA A 52 23.53 4.11 -27.09
CA ALA A 52 24.78 4.69 -27.59
C ALA A 52 24.82 6.22 -27.40
N LYS A 53 23.65 6.86 -27.46
CA LYS A 53 23.48 8.30 -27.20
C LYS A 53 23.32 8.67 -25.73
N GLY A 54 23.32 7.70 -24.82
CA GLY A 54 23.27 7.92 -23.36
C GLY A 54 21.87 8.15 -22.77
N TYR A 55 20.80 8.00 -23.55
CA TYR A 55 19.41 8.19 -23.11
C TYR A 55 18.84 6.98 -22.36
N LEU A 56 19.35 5.78 -22.63
CA LEU A 56 18.90 4.53 -21.98
C LEU A 56 20.11 3.75 -21.45
N SER A 57 19.96 3.09 -20.31
CA SER A 57 20.88 2.06 -19.80
C SER A 57 20.21 0.69 -19.80
N LYS A 58 20.99 -0.38 -19.99
CA LYS A 58 20.54 -1.77 -19.93
C LYS A 58 21.41 -2.58 -18.96
N SER A 59 20.79 -3.39 -18.12
CA SER A 59 21.42 -4.57 -17.51
C SER A 59 21.29 -5.76 -18.47
N GLU A 60 22.37 -6.47 -18.74
CA GLU A 60 22.33 -7.61 -19.66
C GLU A 60 21.48 -8.76 -19.06
N ASN A 61 20.67 -9.40 -19.92
CA ASN A 61 19.76 -10.53 -19.63
C ASN A 61 18.39 -10.29 -18.98
N SER A 62 17.58 -9.34 -19.49
CA SER A 62 16.11 -9.36 -19.27
C SER A 62 15.33 -8.64 -20.37
N ALA A 63 14.09 -9.08 -20.63
CA ALA A 63 13.13 -8.48 -21.55
C ALA A 63 12.62 -7.08 -21.11
N ARG A 64 12.83 -6.69 -19.83
CA ARG A 64 12.40 -5.41 -19.23
C ARG A 64 13.56 -4.63 -18.59
N SER A 65 14.70 -4.57 -19.28
CA SER A 65 15.97 -4.07 -18.73
C SER A 65 16.27 -2.59 -19.02
N LEU A 66 15.33 -1.77 -19.51
CA LEU A 66 15.62 -0.37 -19.85
C LEU A 66 15.43 0.54 -18.62
N SER A 67 16.52 1.18 -18.20
CA SER A 67 16.52 2.23 -17.17
C SER A 67 16.87 3.57 -17.80
N LEU A 68 16.27 4.64 -17.30
CA LEU A 68 16.60 6.01 -17.69
C LEU A 68 17.84 6.46 -16.93
N LYS A 69 18.88 6.95 -17.62
CA LYS A 69 20.01 7.61 -16.95
C LYS A 69 19.53 8.97 -16.44
N LYS A 70 19.49 9.11 -15.11
CA LYS A 70 19.13 10.31 -14.31
C LYS A 70 19.38 11.64 -15.02
N GLU A 71 18.33 12.44 -15.18
CA GLU A 71 18.44 13.90 -15.09
C GLU A 71 18.21 14.32 -13.64
N ILE A 72 19.05 15.22 -13.15
CA ILE A 72 18.94 15.87 -11.84
C ILE A 72 17.68 16.75 -11.89
N LYS A 73 16.67 16.40 -11.10
CA LYS A 73 15.45 17.21 -10.94
C LYS A 73 15.83 18.54 -10.26
N SER A 74 15.66 19.66 -10.94
CA SER A 74 15.78 20.98 -10.31
C SER A 74 14.61 21.19 -9.34
N ILE A 75 14.91 21.33 -8.05
CA ILE A 75 13.95 21.78 -7.04
C ILE A 75 13.75 23.28 -7.27
N LEU A 76 12.51 23.74 -7.38
CA LEU A 76 12.17 25.14 -7.56
C LEU A 76 11.41 25.65 -6.33
N GLU A 77 11.76 26.84 -5.85
CA GLU A 77 11.05 27.53 -4.77
C GLU A 77 10.09 28.56 -5.37
N ILE A 78 8.79 28.43 -5.04
CA ILE A 78 7.73 29.30 -5.55
C ILE A 78 7.15 30.11 -4.38
N PRO A 79 6.99 31.44 -4.50
CA PRO A 79 6.41 32.24 -3.43
C PRO A 79 4.92 31.95 -3.25
N ILE A 80 4.48 31.74 -2.01
CA ILE A 80 3.07 31.73 -1.63
C ILE A 80 2.67 33.18 -1.38
N ILE A 81 1.76 33.71 -2.20
CA ILE A 81 1.41 35.14 -2.17
C ILE A 81 0.09 35.44 -1.47
N GLY A 82 -0.62 34.42 -0.95
CA GLY A 82 -1.87 34.65 -0.21
C GLY A 82 -2.84 33.46 -0.20
N LYS A 83 -4.11 33.76 0.10
CA LYS A 83 -5.23 32.83 0.09
C LYS A 83 -6.18 33.13 -1.08
N ILE A 84 -6.87 32.14 -1.59
CA ILE A 84 -7.90 32.29 -2.62
C ILE A 84 -9.17 31.53 -2.25
N ALA A 85 -10.31 32.17 -2.46
CA ALA A 85 -11.59 31.51 -2.29
C ALA A 85 -11.86 30.51 -3.41
N ALA A 86 -12.10 29.28 -3.02
CA ALA A 86 -12.90 28.31 -3.73
C ALA A 86 -14.34 28.35 -3.18
N GLY A 87 -14.87 29.52 -2.83
CA GLY A 87 -16.16 29.72 -2.17
C GLY A 87 -16.86 31.00 -2.63
N TYR A 88 -17.50 31.72 -1.70
CA TYR A 88 -17.82 33.13 -1.91
C TYR A 88 -16.53 33.92 -2.07
N PRO A 89 -16.49 34.93 -2.94
CA PRO A 89 -15.22 35.58 -3.26
C PRO A 89 -14.68 36.35 -2.03
N ILE A 90 -13.36 36.50 -1.94
CA ILE A 90 -12.68 37.18 -0.82
C ILE A 90 -11.66 38.20 -1.35
N GLU A 91 -11.40 39.25 -0.57
CA GLU A 91 -10.28 40.16 -0.81
C GLU A 91 -8.94 39.41 -0.68
N ALA A 92 -8.06 39.57 -1.68
CA ALA A 92 -6.75 38.94 -1.69
C ALA A 92 -5.82 39.66 -0.69
N ILE A 93 -5.42 38.97 0.39
CA ILE A 93 -4.42 39.46 1.34
C ILE A 93 -3.04 38.97 0.88
N GLU A 94 -2.17 39.90 0.47
CA GLU A 94 -0.78 39.65 0.09
C GLU A 94 0.11 39.55 1.33
N ASN A 95 0.50 38.33 1.74
CA ASN A 95 1.53 38.10 2.75
C ASN A 95 2.73 37.42 2.09
N PHE A 96 3.88 38.11 2.02
CA PHE A 96 5.08 37.70 1.27
C PHE A 96 6.11 36.89 2.10
N GLU A 97 5.68 35.98 2.98
CA GLU A 97 6.62 35.37 3.94
C GLU A 97 6.85 33.85 3.82
N ASP A 98 6.20 33.15 2.87
CA ASP A 98 6.40 31.70 2.68
C ASP A 98 6.70 31.32 1.23
N THR A 99 7.63 30.39 1.00
CA THR A 99 7.85 29.73 -0.30
C THR A 99 7.50 28.24 -0.22
N ILE A 100 7.16 27.63 -1.35
CA ILE A 100 6.93 26.19 -1.47
C ILE A 100 7.91 25.58 -2.46
N SER A 101 8.61 24.52 -2.03
CA SER A 101 9.50 23.75 -2.91
C SER A 101 8.68 22.77 -3.75
N ILE A 102 8.79 22.89 -5.08
CA ILE A 102 8.11 22.02 -6.03
C ILE A 102 9.08 21.29 -6.94
N VAL A 103 8.62 20.13 -7.40
CA VAL A 103 9.31 19.31 -8.41
C VAL A 103 8.33 19.10 -9.56
N ASN A 104 8.46 19.89 -10.61
CA ASN A 104 7.59 19.83 -11.79
C ASN A 104 8.44 19.87 -13.07
N PRO A 105 8.54 18.76 -13.84
CA PRO A 105 9.34 18.71 -15.07
C PRO A 105 8.92 19.72 -16.15
N SER A 106 7.69 20.25 -16.06
CA SER A 106 7.16 21.24 -17.00
C SER A 106 7.54 22.68 -16.64
N ILE A 107 8.10 22.90 -15.45
CA ILE A 107 8.49 24.22 -14.93
C ILE A 107 10.03 24.26 -14.85
N LYS A 108 10.64 25.15 -15.62
CA LYS A 108 12.11 25.27 -15.72
C LYS A 108 12.70 26.35 -14.80
N THR A 109 11.88 27.28 -14.35
CA THR A 109 12.24 28.43 -13.50
C THR A 109 11.06 28.77 -12.59
N SER A 110 11.32 29.32 -11.42
CA SER A 110 10.30 29.87 -10.52
C SER A 110 9.72 31.20 -11.02
N GLU A 111 10.40 31.87 -11.94
CA GLU A 111 9.98 33.15 -12.49
C GLU A 111 8.65 33.04 -13.25
N GLY A 112 7.70 33.92 -12.92
CA GLY A 112 6.35 33.92 -13.51
C GLY A 112 5.36 32.94 -12.86
N TYR A 113 5.71 32.33 -11.73
CA TYR A 113 4.84 31.46 -10.96
C TYR A 113 4.64 31.97 -9.53
N TYR A 114 3.49 31.68 -8.96
CA TYR A 114 3.17 31.97 -7.58
C TYR A 114 2.22 30.90 -7.03
N ALA A 115 2.08 30.82 -5.73
CA ALA A 115 1.19 29.86 -5.09
C ALA A 115 0.12 30.57 -4.24
N LEU A 116 -1.07 29.99 -4.17
CA LEU A 116 -2.17 30.46 -3.31
C LEU A 116 -2.70 29.29 -2.49
N ARG A 117 -3.06 29.55 -1.23
CA ARG A 117 -3.76 28.58 -0.39
C ARG A 117 -5.27 28.65 -0.63
N VAL A 118 -5.88 27.52 -0.92
CA VAL A 118 -7.30 27.38 -1.23
C VAL A 118 -8.13 27.46 0.05
N VAL A 119 -9.24 28.18 -0.02
CA VAL A 119 -10.26 28.27 1.05
C VAL A 119 -11.64 28.00 0.45
N GLY A 120 -12.29 26.89 0.83
CA GLY A 120 -13.61 26.47 0.37
C GLY A 120 -13.61 25.24 -0.56
N GLU A 121 -14.80 24.80 -0.95
CA GLU A 121 -15.03 23.47 -1.55
C GLU A 121 -15.46 23.50 -3.04
N SER A 122 -15.40 24.64 -3.74
CA SER A 122 -15.97 24.76 -5.10
C SER A 122 -15.27 23.94 -6.18
N MET A 123 -14.13 23.30 -5.90
CA MET A 123 -13.29 22.64 -6.90
C MET A 123 -12.97 21.16 -6.55
N ILE A 124 -13.77 20.55 -5.66
CA ILE A 124 -13.54 19.18 -5.15
C ILE A 124 -13.51 18.09 -6.23
N ASP A 125 -14.32 18.19 -7.29
CA ASP A 125 -14.33 17.23 -8.39
C ASP A 125 -13.12 17.38 -9.34
N GLU A 126 -12.32 18.44 -9.17
CA GLU A 126 -10.98 18.58 -9.79
C GLU A 126 -9.86 18.14 -8.83
N GLY A 127 -10.21 17.61 -7.66
CA GLY A 127 -9.25 17.21 -6.64
C GLY A 127 -8.56 18.38 -5.94
N ILE A 128 -9.20 19.56 -5.90
CA ILE A 128 -8.72 20.73 -5.15
C ILE A 128 -9.61 20.91 -3.92
N PHE A 129 -9.04 20.71 -2.73
CA PHE A 129 -9.75 20.73 -1.46
C PHE A 129 -9.42 21.98 -0.64
N ASP A 130 -10.27 22.26 0.36
CA ASP A 130 -10.01 23.33 1.33
C ASP A 130 -8.65 23.14 2.02
N GLY A 131 -7.86 24.20 2.07
CA GLY A 131 -6.51 24.20 2.64
C GLY A 131 -5.38 23.88 1.68
N ASP A 132 -5.65 23.30 0.50
CA ASP A 132 -4.63 22.94 -0.51
C ASP A 132 -3.82 24.16 -0.98
N ILE A 133 -2.61 23.94 -1.49
CA ILE A 133 -1.81 24.98 -2.15
C ILE A 133 -1.85 24.75 -3.66
N VAL A 134 -2.29 25.74 -4.41
CA VAL A 134 -2.28 25.72 -5.88
C VAL A 134 -1.13 26.54 -6.41
N VAL A 135 -0.31 25.94 -7.28
CA VAL A 135 0.75 26.64 -8.02
C VAL A 135 0.15 27.16 -9.32
N ILE A 136 0.33 28.46 -9.54
CA ILE A 136 -0.31 29.22 -10.59
C ILE A 136 0.77 29.83 -11.48
N LYS A 137 0.60 29.68 -12.79
CA LYS A 137 1.37 30.41 -13.78
C LYS A 137 0.72 31.77 -13.99
N LYS A 138 1.47 32.86 -13.79
CA LYS A 138 1.01 34.24 -13.99
C LYS A 138 0.78 34.49 -15.49
N GLN A 139 -0.46 34.71 -15.86
CA GLN A 139 -0.87 35.03 -17.23
C GLN A 139 -2.27 35.65 -17.23
N SER A 140 -2.54 36.52 -18.20
CA SER A 140 -3.80 37.27 -18.32
C SER A 140 -4.86 36.60 -19.20
N VAL A 141 -4.55 35.43 -19.77
CA VAL A 141 -5.41 34.70 -20.71
C VAL A 141 -5.45 33.24 -20.31
N ALA A 142 -6.61 32.61 -20.46
CA ALA A 142 -6.81 31.17 -20.23
C ALA A 142 -7.69 30.56 -21.33
N GLU A 143 -7.45 29.29 -21.62
CA GLU A 143 -8.27 28.49 -22.53
C GLU A 143 -9.52 27.95 -21.82
N ASN A 144 -10.57 27.66 -22.61
CA ASN A 144 -11.80 27.09 -22.07
C ASN A 144 -11.53 25.76 -21.37
N GLY A 145 -12.05 25.61 -20.14
CA GLY A 145 -11.87 24.42 -19.32
C GLY A 145 -10.59 24.41 -18.47
N GLN A 146 -9.79 25.48 -18.49
CA GLN A 146 -8.68 25.65 -17.54
C GLN A 146 -9.20 26.13 -16.18
N THR A 147 -8.53 25.69 -15.11
CA THR A 147 -8.78 26.18 -13.75
C THR A 147 -7.98 27.47 -13.56
N VAL A 148 -8.67 28.58 -13.29
CA VAL A 148 -8.08 29.92 -13.27
C VAL A 148 -8.26 30.60 -11.93
N VAL A 149 -7.34 31.52 -11.63
CA VAL A 149 -7.58 32.61 -10.68
C VAL A 149 -8.30 33.71 -11.44
N ALA A 150 -9.59 33.86 -11.18
CA ALA A 150 -10.44 34.89 -11.75
C ALA A 150 -10.72 35.96 -10.70
N ILE A 151 -10.52 37.22 -11.07
CA ILE A 151 -11.04 38.36 -10.32
C ILE A 151 -12.39 38.73 -10.93
N ILE A 152 -13.40 38.77 -10.08
CA ILE A 152 -14.77 39.19 -10.39
C ILE A 152 -15.15 40.37 -9.50
N ASP A 153 -16.38 40.89 -9.64
CA ASP A 153 -17.08 41.87 -8.78
C ASP A 153 -16.28 42.45 -7.60
N ASP A 154 -16.21 43.78 -7.45
CA ASP A 154 -15.55 44.45 -6.32
C ASP A 154 -14.12 43.93 -6.00
N ASN A 155 -13.40 43.44 -7.02
CA ASN A 155 -12.03 42.95 -6.97
C ASN A 155 -11.83 41.65 -6.16
N GLU A 156 -12.85 40.81 -6.09
CA GLU A 156 -12.80 39.57 -5.33
C GLU A 156 -12.21 38.39 -6.15
N ALA A 157 -11.31 37.62 -5.53
CA ALA A 157 -10.62 36.52 -6.20
C ALA A 157 -11.31 35.17 -5.99
N THR A 158 -11.56 34.42 -7.08
CA THR A 158 -12.10 33.06 -7.04
C THR A 158 -11.31 32.07 -7.90
N LEU A 159 -11.30 30.81 -7.47
CA LEU A 159 -10.82 29.67 -8.26
C LEU A 159 -11.99 28.94 -8.95
N LYS A 160 -12.00 28.87 -10.29
CA LYS A 160 -13.07 28.22 -11.10
C LYS A 160 -12.56 27.68 -12.44
N LYS A 161 -13.34 26.83 -13.10
CA LYS A 161 -13.17 26.55 -14.54
C LYS A 161 -13.68 27.71 -15.37
N LEU A 162 -12.84 28.27 -16.23
CA LEU A 162 -13.25 29.35 -17.12
C LEU A 162 -13.78 28.81 -18.45
N TYR A 163 -14.91 29.34 -18.90
CA TYR A 163 -15.41 29.17 -20.27
C TYR A 163 -15.86 30.52 -20.83
N ARG A 164 -15.30 30.92 -21.96
CA ARG A 164 -15.69 32.13 -22.70
C ARG A 164 -16.87 31.81 -23.62
N GLU A 165 -17.98 32.51 -23.42
CA GLU A 165 -19.18 32.49 -24.26
C GLU A 165 -19.27 33.80 -25.08
N LYS A 166 -20.17 33.87 -26.07
CA LYS A 166 -20.22 35.00 -27.05
C LYS A 166 -20.35 36.39 -26.41
N ALA A 167 -21.00 36.52 -25.25
CA ALA A 167 -21.30 37.80 -24.60
C ALA A 167 -20.95 37.83 -23.10
N ARG A 168 -20.34 36.77 -22.56
CA ARG A 168 -20.07 36.61 -21.12
C ARG A 168 -19.05 35.49 -20.87
N TYR A 169 -18.57 35.42 -19.64
CA TYR A 169 -17.77 34.34 -19.09
C TYR A 169 -18.64 33.47 -18.18
N ARG A 170 -18.44 32.17 -18.27
CA ARG A 170 -18.99 31.15 -17.39
C ARG A 170 -17.87 30.62 -16.50
N LEU A 171 -17.96 30.91 -15.21
CA LEU A 171 -17.06 30.43 -14.16
C LEU A 171 -17.72 29.27 -13.44
N GLU A 172 -17.35 28.07 -13.83
CA GLU A 172 -18.00 26.84 -13.38
C GLU A 172 -17.27 26.25 -12.15
N PRO A 173 -17.97 26.04 -11.03
CA PRO A 173 -17.45 25.24 -9.94
C PRO A 173 -17.40 23.78 -10.37
N ARG A 174 -16.47 23.04 -9.78
CA ARG A 174 -16.39 21.59 -9.86
C ARG A 174 -16.83 21.02 -8.51
N ASN A 175 -18.01 21.48 -8.09
CA ASN A 175 -18.77 21.02 -6.93
C ASN A 175 -20.26 21.06 -7.32
N PRO A 176 -20.97 19.92 -7.37
CA PRO A 176 -22.36 19.85 -7.81
C PRO A 176 -23.34 20.67 -6.96
N ASN A 177 -22.95 21.02 -5.73
CA ASN A 177 -23.78 21.76 -4.79
C ASN A 177 -23.58 23.29 -4.88
N MET A 178 -22.80 23.79 -5.85
CA MET A 178 -22.54 25.22 -6.01
C MET A 178 -23.02 25.74 -7.38
N PRO A 179 -23.63 26.93 -7.44
CA PRO A 179 -24.10 27.49 -8.70
C PRO A 179 -22.96 28.00 -9.57
N THR A 180 -23.11 27.84 -10.88
CA THR A 180 -22.23 28.44 -11.89
C THR A 180 -22.39 29.96 -11.92
N LEU A 181 -21.27 30.67 -11.94
CA LEU A 181 -21.26 32.13 -12.02
C LEU A 181 -21.15 32.58 -13.49
N PHE A 182 -21.97 33.57 -13.86
CA PHE A 182 -21.93 34.20 -15.17
C PHE A 182 -21.61 35.68 -15.01
N ARG A 183 -20.57 36.16 -15.70
CA ARG A 183 -20.11 37.56 -15.63
C ARG A 183 -19.77 38.09 -17.01
N THR A 184 -20.06 39.36 -17.26
CA THR A 184 -19.69 40.03 -18.51
C THR A 184 -18.23 40.42 -18.54
N ASP A 185 -17.62 40.62 -17.36
CA ASP A 185 -16.21 40.95 -17.20
C ASP A 185 -15.54 40.01 -16.17
N VAL A 186 -14.36 39.52 -16.51
CA VAL A 186 -13.55 38.61 -15.68
C VAL A 186 -12.08 38.88 -15.99
N GLU A 187 -11.31 39.27 -14.98
CA GLU A 187 -9.86 39.37 -15.11
C GLU A 187 -9.19 38.05 -14.70
N VAL A 188 -8.41 37.45 -15.60
CA VAL A 188 -7.61 36.27 -15.29
C VAL A 188 -6.25 36.72 -14.75
N ARG A 189 -5.88 36.27 -13.54
CA ARG A 189 -4.55 36.55 -12.95
C ARG A 189 -3.56 35.40 -13.14
N GLY A 190 -4.06 34.20 -13.42
CA GLY A 190 -3.22 33.05 -13.76
C GLY A 190 -3.99 31.75 -13.91
N VAL A 191 -3.27 30.71 -14.33
CA VAL A 191 -3.80 29.35 -14.53
C VAL A 191 -3.12 28.37 -13.58
N VAL A 192 -3.91 27.50 -12.94
CA VAL A 192 -3.39 26.45 -12.06
C VAL A 192 -2.63 25.41 -12.87
N VAL A 193 -1.38 25.17 -12.50
CA VAL A 193 -0.49 24.19 -13.15
C VAL A 193 -0.16 23.00 -12.26
N GLN A 194 -0.35 23.12 -10.95
CA GLN A 194 -0.12 22.06 -9.97
C GLN A 194 -0.93 22.30 -8.70
N VAL A 195 -1.40 21.23 -8.07
CA VAL A 195 -2.10 21.25 -6.78
C VAL A 195 -1.26 20.47 -5.78
N ILE A 196 -1.11 21.00 -4.58
CA ILE A 196 -0.35 20.43 -3.48
C ILE A 196 -1.30 20.29 -2.31
N SER A 197 -1.72 19.06 -2.03
CA SER A 197 -2.79 18.84 -1.05
C SER A 197 -2.31 19.05 0.39
N ASN A 198 -3.11 19.76 1.17
CA ASN A 198 -2.83 20.04 2.57
C ASN A 198 -3.32 18.85 3.41
N ILE A 199 -2.57 17.73 3.33
CA ILE A 199 -2.67 16.69 4.34
C ILE A 199 -2.31 17.36 5.66
N THR A 200 -3.18 17.25 6.67
CA THR A 200 -2.96 17.78 8.02
C THR A 200 -1.72 17.17 8.66
N ASP A 201 -0.56 17.68 8.32
CA ASP A 201 0.62 17.69 9.16
C ASP A 201 0.57 19.00 9.95
N LYS A 202 0.23 18.92 11.23
CA LYS A 202 0.56 20.01 12.15
C LYS A 202 2.09 20.07 12.23
N PRO A 203 2.74 21.19 11.88
CA PRO A 203 4.17 21.34 12.03
C PRO A 203 4.44 21.65 13.50
N GLU A 204 4.98 20.68 14.25
CA GLU A 204 5.78 21.06 15.41
C GLU A 204 7.06 21.73 14.91
N LYS A 205 7.29 22.92 15.46
CA LYS A 205 8.43 23.82 15.28
C LYS A 205 9.71 23.12 14.82
N ILE A 206 10.24 23.62 13.70
CA ILE A 206 11.63 23.44 13.30
C ILE A 206 12.51 24.13 14.35
N VAL A 207 12.82 23.39 15.41
CA VAL A 207 14.09 23.52 16.09
C VAL A 207 14.99 22.49 15.43
N SER A 208 16.12 22.93 14.89
CA SER A 208 17.18 22.10 14.34
C SER A 208 17.60 20.99 15.33
N LYS A 209 16.95 19.83 15.24
CA LYS A 209 17.38 18.57 15.88
C LYS A 209 17.13 17.44 14.90
N LYS A 210 18.23 16.83 14.46
CA LYS A 210 18.38 15.55 13.73
C LYS A 210 17.05 14.80 13.45
N THR A 211 16.73 14.67 12.17
CA THR A 211 15.65 13.82 11.61
C THR A 211 15.54 12.45 12.30
N LYS A 212 14.35 12.10 12.82
CA LYS A 212 13.94 10.71 13.09
C LYS A 212 13.82 9.98 11.74
N HIS A 213 14.76 9.11 11.40
CA HIS A 213 14.76 8.32 10.16
C HIS A 213 13.69 7.21 10.23
N GLY A 214 12.68 7.21 9.36
CA GLY A 214 11.78 6.05 9.21
C GLY A 214 12.37 5.03 8.25
N PHE A 215 12.67 3.82 8.72
CA PHE A 215 13.17 2.72 7.88
C PHE A 215 12.13 2.30 6.84
N GLN A 216 12.58 2.00 5.62
CA GLN A 216 11.74 1.59 4.50
C GLN A 216 11.55 0.07 4.47
N THR A 217 10.32 -0.39 4.26
CA THR A 217 9.96 -1.81 4.20
C THR A 217 9.41 -2.20 2.84
N ILE A 218 9.60 -3.46 2.44
CA ILE A 218 8.79 -4.13 1.42
C ILE A 218 7.94 -5.23 2.06
N ASP A 219 6.70 -5.41 1.59
CA ASP A 219 5.76 -6.42 2.09
C ASP A 219 5.47 -7.47 1.02
N LEU A 220 6.09 -8.65 1.15
CA LEU A 220 5.90 -9.77 0.23
C LEU A 220 4.81 -10.70 0.76
N PHE A 221 4.02 -11.29 -0.14
CA PHE A 221 2.85 -12.08 0.23
C PHE A 221 1.89 -11.27 1.12
N ALA A 222 1.71 -10.01 0.73
CA ALA A 222 1.12 -8.97 1.57
C ALA A 222 -0.35 -9.27 1.95
N GLY A 223 -1.07 -10.03 1.12
CA GLY A 223 -2.50 -10.27 1.27
C GLY A 223 -3.26 -8.95 1.42
N VAL A 224 -3.82 -8.72 2.62
CA VAL A 224 -4.54 -7.49 2.96
C VAL A 224 -3.71 -6.51 3.80
N GLY A 225 -2.39 -6.66 3.83
CA GLY A 225 -1.46 -5.71 4.45
C GLY A 225 -1.42 -5.75 5.97
N GLY A 226 -1.69 -6.91 6.58
CA GLY A 226 -1.63 -7.05 8.04
C GLY A 226 -0.21 -6.88 8.60
N ILE A 227 0.81 -7.36 7.88
CA ILE A 227 2.21 -7.18 8.30
C ILE A 227 2.62 -5.71 8.10
N ARG A 228 2.37 -5.14 6.91
CA ARG A 228 2.54 -3.70 6.65
C ARG A 228 1.95 -2.84 7.75
N LEU A 229 0.69 -3.04 8.11
CA LEU A 229 0.00 -2.20 9.08
C LEU A 229 0.68 -2.22 10.45
N GLY A 230 1.12 -3.40 10.91
CA GLY A 230 1.86 -3.50 12.17
C GLY A 230 3.21 -2.77 12.13
N PHE A 231 3.93 -2.82 11.01
CA PHE A 231 5.18 -2.08 10.83
C PHE A 231 4.97 -0.57 10.70
N GLU A 232 3.96 -0.13 9.96
CA GLU A 232 3.62 1.30 9.83
C GLU A 232 3.19 1.89 11.18
N ASN A 233 2.40 1.16 11.98
CA ASN A 233 2.07 1.55 13.35
C ASN A 233 3.30 1.67 14.27
N ALA A 234 4.36 0.94 13.97
CA ALA A 234 5.63 1.02 14.70
C ALA A 234 6.55 2.15 14.20
N GLY A 235 6.21 2.84 13.10
CA GLY A 235 6.98 3.97 12.55
C GLY A 235 7.86 3.64 11.33
N PHE A 236 7.70 2.46 10.72
CA PHE A 236 8.31 2.13 9.44
C PHE A 236 7.49 2.67 8.27
N LYS A 237 8.06 2.74 7.07
CA LYS A 237 7.35 3.14 5.84
C LYS A 237 7.41 2.05 4.78
N THR A 238 6.26 1.50 4.41
CA THR A 238 6.19 0.50 3.33
C THR A 238 6.23 1.16 1.96
N VAL A 239 7.25 0.82 1.16
CA VAL A 239 7.50 1.39 -0.18
C VAL A 239 7.15 0.45 -1.33
N PHE A 240 6.88 -0.83 -1.04
CA PHE A 240 6.46 -1.82 -2.02
C PHE A 240 5.65 -2.92 -1.35
N ALA A 241 4.65 -3.44 -2.05
CA ALA A 241 3.94 -4.63 -1.63
C ALA A 241 3.56 -5.52 -2.80
N ASN A 242 3.66 -6.83 -2.60
CA ASN A 242 3.33 -7.83 -3.62
C ASN A 242 2.49 -8.97 -3.04
N ASP A 243 1.52 -9.42 -3.83
CA ASP A 243 0.85 -10.71 -3.65
C ASP A 243 0.52 -11.28 -5.03
N PHE A 244 0.32 -12.60 -5.14
CA PHE A 244 -0.08 -13.22 -6.41
C PHE A 244 -1.60 -13.28 -6.58
N GLU A 245 -2.38 -13.16 -5.50
CA GLU A 245 -3.84 -13.31 -5.48
C GLU A 245 -4.54 -11.99 -5.85
N PRO A 246 -5.18 -11.88 -7.02
CA PRO A 246 -5.83 -10.64 -7.44
C PRO A 246 -6.95 -10.19 -6.50
N GLN A 247 -7.64 -11.14 -5.85
CA GLN A 247 -8.78 -10.83 -4.98
C GLN A 247 -8.43 -9.97 -3.76
N CYS A 248 -7.18 -9.99 -3.29
CA CYS A 248 -6.78 -9.17 -2.13
C CYS A 248 -6.44 -7.73 -2.51
N LYS A 249 -6.23 -7.43 -3.81
CA LYS A 249 -5.88 -6.09 -4.30
C LYS A 249 -6.91 -5.04 -3.92
N ASP A 250 -8.19 -5.33 -4.12
CA ASP A 250 -9.25 -4.36 -3.84
C ASP A 250 -9.29 -4.01 -2.34
N THR A 251 -9.09 -4.99 -1.46
CA THR A 251 -9.02 -4.76 -0.01
C THR A 251 -7.76 -3.98 0.36
N TYR A 252 -6.62 -4.33 -0.23
CA TYR A 252 -5.34 -3.68 0.04
C TYR A 252 -5.34 -2.21 -0.41
N ASP A 253 -5.63 -1.95 -1.69
CA ASP A 253 -5.55 -0.60 -2.29
C ASP A 253 -6.61 0.36 -1.72
N LEU A 254 -7.69 -0.17 -1.15
CA LEU A 254 -8.70 0.63 -0.46
C LEU A 254 -8.19 1.22 0.87
N ASN A 255 -7.24 0.55 1.51
CA ASN A 255 -6.68 0.91 2.82
C ASN A 255 -5.29 1.55 2.72
N PHE A 256 -4.53 1.27 1.66
CA PHE A 256 -3.17 1.78 1.49
C PHE A 256 -3.01 2.55 0.18
N ARG A 257 -2.88 3.88 0.27
CA ARG A 257 -2.81 4.77 -0.91
C ARG A 257 -1.38 5.02 -1.42
N ASP A 258 -0.42 5.08 -0.51
CA ASP A 258 0.96 5.50 -0.83
C ASP A 258 1.74 4.45 -1.62
N SER A 259 1.43 3.17 -1.42
CA SER A 259 1.98 2.05 -2.18
C SER A 259 0.86 1.06 -2.41
N LYS A 260 0.44 0.91 -3.67
CA LYS A 260 -0.57 -0.06 -4.10
C LYS A 260 0.01 -1.47 -4.15
N LEU A 261 -0.86 -2.47 -4.13
CA LEU A 261 -0.47 -3.86 -4.27
C LEU A 261 -0.10 -4.18 -5.72
N VAL A 262 1.12 -4.69 -5.91
CA VAL A 262 1.56 -5.30 -7.17
C VAL A 262 1.07 -6.74 -7.20
N VAL A 263 0.10 -7.02 -8.06
CA VAL A 263 -0.44 -8.37 -8.25
C VAL A 263 0.40 -9.11 -9.30
N GLU A 264 1.37 -9.88 -8.83
CA GLU A 264 2.26 -10.67 -9.68
C GLU A 264 2.86 -11.82 -8.89
N ASP A 265 3.23 -12.88 -9.59
CA ASP A 265 4.04 -13.95 -9.04
C ASP A 265 5.44 -13.43 -8.67
N ILE A 266 5.84 -13.59 -7.41
CA ILE A 266 7.15 -13.11 -6.90
C ILE A 266 8.35 -13.62 -7.73
N ARG A 267 8.20 -14.78 -8.37
CA ARG A 267 9.20 -15.37 -9.27
C ARG A 267 9.44 -14.54 -10.54
N LYS A 268 8.47 -13.72 -10.94
CA LYS A 268 8.54 -12.82 -12.09
C LYS A 268 9.01 -11.41 -11.73
N ILE A 269 9.16 -11.10 -10.44
CA ILE A 269 9.65 -9.81 -9.97
C ILE A 269 11.18 -9.86 -9.93
N GLY A 270 11.80 -9.08 -10.81
CA GLY A 270 13.25 -8.91 -10.87
C GLY A 270 13.76 -8.16 -9.65
N ILE A 271 15.01 -8.42 -9.28
CA ILE A 271 15.67 -7.72 -8.17
C ILE A 271 15.69 -6.20 -8.40
N ASP A 272 15.88 -5.79 -9.65
CA ASP A 272 15.95 -4.37 -10.02
C ASP A 272 14.57 -3.69 -10.09
N ASP A 273 13.47 -4.45 -10.12
CA ASP A 273 12.11 -3.91 -10.10
C ASP A 273 11.68 -3.47 -8.68
N LEU A 274 12.39 -3.94 -7.65
CA LEU A 274 12.12 -3.56 -6.26
C LEU A 274 12.68 -2.15 -5.99
N PRO A 275 12.02 -1.30 -5.19
CA PRO A 275 12.64 -0.06 -4.74
C PRO A 275 13.81 -0.34 -3.78
N LYS A 276 14.49 0.72 -3.33
CA LYS A 276 15.39 0.62 -2.17
C LYS A 276 14.54 0.38 -0.91
N PHE A 277 15.00 -0.49 -0.03
CA PHE A 277 14.37 -0.77 1.25
C PHE A 277 15.42 -1.20 2.28
N ASP A 278 15.08 -1.04 3.55
CA ASP A 278 15.91 -1.41 4.69
C ASP A 278 15.45 -2.75 5.30
N PHE A 279 14.15 -3.08 5.19
CA PHE A 279 13.57 -4.30 5.75
C PHE A 279 12.68 -5.06 4.77
N LEU A 280 12.82 -6.39 4.74
CA LEU A 280 11.93 -7.28 4.00
C LEU A 280 10.91 -7.92 4.95
N LEU A 281 9.63 -7.85 4.62
CA LEU A 281 8.54 -8.44 5.38
C LEU A 281 7.88 -9.55 4.57
N GLY A 282 7.42 -10.63 5.21
CA GLY A 282 6.58 -11.60 4.50
C GLY A 282 5.97 -12.73 5.33
N GLY A 283 4.68 -12.98 5.10
CA GLY A 283 3.94 -14.13 5.60
C GLY A 283 3.82 -15.20 4.53
N PHE A 284 4.88 -15.99 4.33
CA PHE A 284 4.98 -16.87 3.16
C PHE A 284 4.24 -18.21 3.36
N PRO A 285 3.70 -18.81 2.28
CA PRO A 285 3.02 -20.10 2.37
C PRO A 285 3.91 -21.23 2.91
N CYS A 286 3.37 -22.05 3.81
CA CYS A 286 4.06 -23.23 4.34
C CYS A 286 4.10 -24.36 3.29
N GLN A 287 5.26 -24.59 2.67
CA GLN A 287 5.49 -25.66 1.70
C GLN A 287 6.67 -26.56 2.11
N ALA A 288 6.57 -27.86 1.81
CA ALA A 288 7.68 -28.80 2.00
C ALA A 288 8.83 -28.50 1.02
N PHE A 289 10.08 -28.62 1.48
CA PHE A 289 11.26 -28.56 0.60
C PHE A 289 11.63 -29.98 0.13
N SER A 290 12.06 -30.12 -1.12
CA SER A 290 12.71 -31.36 -1.57
C SER A 290 14.23 -31.23 -1.41
N ILE A 291 14.90 -32.27 -0.91
CA ILE A 291 16.37 -32.30 -0.72
C ILE A 291 17.12 -32.10 -2.04
N ALA A 292 16.54 -32.57 -3.15
CA ALA A 292 17.11 -32.37 -4.49
C ALA A 292 17.13 -30.88 -4.90
N GLY A 293 16.06 -30.13 -4.60
CA GLY A 293 16.00 -28.69 -4.85
C GLY A 293 16.93 -27.88 -3.93
N TYR A 294 17.14 -28.31 -2.69
CA TYR A 294 18.10 -27.69 -1.77
C TYR A 294 19.55 -27.79 -2.28
N ARG A 295 19.95 -28.93 -2.88
CA ARG A 295 21.31 -29.15 -3.39
C ARG A 295 21.61 -28.44 -4.71
N GLN A 296 20.59 -28.01 -5.45
CA GLN A 296 20.75 -27.29 -6.73
C GLN A 296 20.83 -25.77 -6.56
N GLY A 297 20.66 -25.23 -5.34
CA GLY A 297 20.81 -23.80 -5.05
C GLY A 297 19.79 -22.91 -5.76
N PHE A 298 20.13 -21.63 -5.95
CA PHE A 298 19.33 -20.67 -6.73
C PHE A 298 19.33 -20.97 -8.25
N ASP A 299 20.18 -21.88 -8.71
CA ASP A 299 20.48 -22.14 -10.12
C ASP A 299 19.75 -23.37 -10.70
N ASP A 300 18.68 -23.87 -10.04
CA ASP A 300 17.88 -24.96 -10.59
C ASP A 300 17.12 -24.52 -11.87
N GLU A 301 17.60 -24.98 -13.03
CA GLU A 301 17.03 -24.76 -14.36
C GLU A 301 15.55 -25.19 -14.48
N LYS A 302 15.01 -25.98 -13.55
CA LYS A 302 13.62 -26.45 -13.58
C LYS A 302 12.61 -25.51 -12.90
N GLY A 303 13.05 -24.39 -12.32
CA GLY A 303 12.15 -23.38 -11.74
C GLY A 303 11.25 -23.93 -10.63
N ARG A 304 11.64 -25.03 -9.96
CA ARG A 304 10.87 -25.66 -8.88
C ARG A 304 11.15 -24.98 -7.52
N GLY A 305 11.25 -23.66 -7.54
CA GLY A 305 11.57 -22.84 -6.38
C GLY A 305 10.41 -22.76 -5.41
N ASN A 306 10.59 -23.26 -4.19
CA ASN A 306 9.72 -22.99 -3.07
C ASN A 306 9.74 -21.48 -2.77
N LEU A 307 8.58 -20.86 -2.46
CA LEU A 307 8.43 -19.40 -2.28
C LEU A 307 9.38 -18.81 -1.23
N PHE A 308 9.86 -19.61 -0.28
CA PHE A 308 10.93 -19.19 0.64
C PHE A 308 12.25 -18.86 -0.08
N PHE A 309 12.63 -19.61 -1.12
CA PHE A 309 13.86 -19.35 -1.86
C PHE A 309 13.76 -18.08 -2.72
N ASP A 310 12.55 -17.68 -3.14
CA ASP A 310 12.36 -16.36 -3.76
C ASP A 310 12.63 -15.21 -2.79
N ILE A 311 12.27 -15.39 -1.51
CA ILE A 311 12.66 -14.45 -0.44
C ILE A 311 14.17 -14.46 -0.27
N ALA A 312 14.78 -15.64 -0.16
CA ALA A 312 16.22 -15.79 0.02
C ALA A 312 17.01 -15.14 -1.13
N ARG A 313 16.54 -15.27 -2.38
CA ARG A 313 17.10 -14.62 -3.57
C ARG A 313 17.10 -13.09 -3.42
N ILE A 314 16.00 -12.51 -2.93
CA ILE A 314 15.90 -11.06 -2.70
C ILE A 314 16.81 -10.62 -1.56
N LEU A 315 16.82 -11.36 -0.45
CA LEU A 315 17.70 -11.10 0.70
C LEU A 315 19.18 -11.17 0.32
N ASP A 316 19.56 -12.11 -0.55
CA ASP A 316 20.93 -12.26 -1.02
C ASP A 316 21.35 -11.10 -1.92
N ALA A 317 20.52 -10.75 -2.90
CA ALA A 317 20.86 -9.72 -3.86
C ALA A 317 20.76 -8.29 -3.29
N ARG A 318 19.81 -8.02 -2.38
CA ARG A 318 19.59 -6.68 -1.83
C ARG A 318 20.29 -6.42 -0.50
N LYS A 319 20.62 -7.47 0.26
CA LYS A 319 21.22 -7.40 1.59
C LYS A 319 20.61 -6.29 2.50
N PRO A 320 19.27 -6.25 2.68
CA PRO A 320 18.62 -5.30 3.60
C PRO A 320 19.21 -5.37 5.02
N GLU A 321 18.88 -4.36 5.84
CA GLU A 321 19.30 -4.30 7.24
C GLU A 321 18.71 -5.45 8.07
N GLY A 322 17.51 -5.89 7.72
CA GLY A 322 16.91 -7.08 8.31
C GLY A 322 15.63 -7.53 7.64
N PHE A 323 14.93 -8.45 8.30
CA PHE A 323 13.64 -8.96 7.84
C PHE A 323 12.75 -9.43 8.99
N LEU A 324 11.46 -9.54 8.70
CA LEU A 324 10.50 -10.31 9.49
C LEU A 324 9.77 -11.30 8.59
N LEU A 325 9.86 -12.58 8.94
CA LEU A 325 9.10 -13.65 8.29
C LEU A 325 8.15 -14.31 9.29
N GLU A 326 6.90 -14.53 8.87
CA GLU A 326 5.86 -15.21 9.65
C GLU A 326 5.48 -16.53 8.99
N ASN A 327 5.18 -17.54 9.82
CA ASN A 327 4.60 -18.80 9.36
C ASN A 327 3.78 -19.52 10.45
N VAL A 328 3.10 -20.61 10.09
CA VAL A 328 2.37 -21.47 11.04
C VAL A 328 3.31 -22.14 12.04
N LYS A 329 2.86 -22.33 13.29
CA LYS A 329 3.69 -22.96 14.34
C LYS A 329 4.24 -24.34 13.96
N ASN A 330 3.48 -25.10 13.16
CA ASN A 330 3.82 -26.44 12.73
C ASN A 330 5.02 -26.50 11.78
N LEU A 331 5.46 -25.35 11.24
CA LEU A 331 6.68 -25.28 10.44
C LEU A 331 7.89 -25.83 11.21
N LYS A 332 7.98 -25.57 12.52
CA LYS A 332 9.06 -26.07 13.40
C LYS A 332 9.16 -27.60 13.46
N SER A 333 8.04 -28.30 13.32
CA SER A 333 7.98 -29.77 13.34
C SER A 333 7.84 -30.40 11.95
N HIS A 334 7.72 -29.57 10.90
CA HIS A 334 7.44 -30.03 9.54
C HIS A 334 8.62 -30.85 8.98
N ASP A 335 8.31 -31.99 8.36
CA ASP A 335 9.32 -32.95 7.85
C ASP A 335 10.38 -33.32 8.92
N GLY A 336 9.93 -33.60 10.14
CA GLY A 336 10.82 -33.91 11.27
C GLY A 336 11.72 -32.74 11.69
N GLY A 337 11.30 -31.50 11.40
CA GLY A 337 12.05 -30.28 11.69
C GLY A 337 13.08 -29.90 10.63
N LYS A 338 13.25 -30.70 9.57
CA LYS A 338 14.21 -30.41 8.47
C LYS A 338 13.88 -29.12 7.74
N THR A 339 12.59 -28.89 7.49
CA THR A 339 12.12 -27.70 6.76
C THR A 339 12.51 -26.40 7.47
N PHE A 340 12.25 -26.32 8.78
CA PHE A 340 12.62 -25.16 9.58
C PHE A 340 14.13 -24.98 9.68
N ARG A 341 14.88 -26.08 9.85
CA ARG A 341 16.36 -26.03 9.90
C ARG A 341 16.96 -25.47 8.62
N ILE A 342 16.51 -25.94 7.45
CA ILE A 342 16.97 -25.42 6.14
C ILE A 342 16.71 -23.92 6.02
N ILE A 343 15.55 -23.45 6.48
CA ILE A 343 15.23 -22.02 6.50
C ILE A 343 16.23 -21.24 7.35
N GLN A 344 16.50 -21.71 8.57
CA GLN A 344 17.45 -21.06 9.48
C GLN A 344 18.86 -21.03 8.88
N GLU A 345 19.38 -22.19 8.45
CA GLU A 345 20.70 -22.32 7.83
C GLU A 345 20.84 -21.41 6.60
N THR A 346 19.81 -21.35 5.75
CA THR A 346 19.80 -20.46 4.58
C THR A 346 19.91 -18.99 4.98
N LEU A 347 19.07 -18.53 5.92
CA LEU A 347 19.06 -17.14 6.37
C LEU A 347 20.38 -16.74 7.05
N GLU A 348 20.96 -17.64 7.84
CA GLU A 348 22.26 -17.43 8.49
C GLU A 348 23.42 -17.41 7.48
N ASN A 349 23.41 -18.33 6.49
CA ASN A 349 24.40 -18.35 5.40
C ASN A 349 24.35 -17.09 4.53
N LEU A 350 23.19 -16.43 4.43
CA LEU A 350 23.05 -15.14 3.75
C LEU A 350 23.66 -13.96 4.55
N GLY A 351 24.10 -14.18 5.79
CA GLY A 351 24.75 -13.20 6.65
C GLY A 351 23.82 -12.53 7.68
N TYR A 352 22.69 -13.15 8.04
CA TYR A 352 21.77 -12.59 9.03
C TYR A 352 21.85 -13.32 10.38
N HIS A 353 21.78 -12.56 11.46
CA HIS A 353 21.70 -13.05 12.83
C HIS A 353 20.25 -13.25 13.25
N LEU A 354 19.83 -14.51 13.31
CA LEU A 354 18.43 -14.92 13.41
C LEU A 354 17.95 -15.09 14.87
N LYS A 355 16.73 -14.60 15.15
CA LYS A 355 15.96 -14.86 16.38
C LYS A 355 14.59 -15.39 15.98
N THR A 356 14.13 -16.47 16.63
CA THR A 356 12.82 -17.06 16.33
C THR A 356 12.01 -17.32 17.60
N LYS A 357 10.70 -17.07 17.55
CA LYS A 357 9.77 -17.35 18.67
C LYS A 357 8.37 -17.68 18.16
N VAL A 358 7.66 -18.55 18.87
CA VAL A 358 6.23 -18.77 18.64
C VAL A 358 5.48 -17.80 19.54
N LEU A 359 4.60 -16.98 18.96
CA LEU A 359 3.77 -16.03 19.69
C LEU A 359 2.30 -16.35 19.47
N ASN A 360 1.50 -16.22 20.52
CA ASN A 360 0.05 -16.36 20.49
C ASN A 360 -0.64 -14.98 20.49
N SER A 361 -1.60 -14.75 19.58
CA SER A 361 -2.32 -13.47 19.49
C SER A 361 -2.95 -13.02 20.81
N MET A 362 -3.45 -13.95 21.63
CA MET A 362 -4.05 -13.62 22.93
C MET A 362 -3.04 -13.23 24.01
N GLU A 363 -1.79 -13.65 23.87
CA GLU A 363 -0.72 -13.36 24.84
C GLU A 363 0.12 -12.16 24.42
N TYR A 364 0.26 -11.88 23.12
CA TYR A 364 1.17 -10.85 22.64
C TYR A 364 0.49 -9.73 21.86
N GLY A 365 -0.81 -9.86 21.56
CA GLY A 365 -1.58 -8.85 20.81
C GLY A 365 -2.82 -8.33 21.54
N ASN A 366 -3.14 -8.84 22.73
CA ASN A 366 -4.40 -8.55 23.44
C ASN A 366 -5.64 -8.80 22.56
N ILE A 367 -5.57 -9.82 21.70
CA ILE A 367 -6.66 -10.21 20.81
C ILE A 367 -7.27 -11.51 21.32
N PRO A 368 -8.59 -11.63 21.50
CA PRO A 368 -9.25 -12.85 21.98
C PRO A 368 -9.29 -13.92 20.88
N GLN A 369 -8.13 -14.35 20.42
CA GLN A 369 -7.93 -15.39 19.41
C GLN A 369 -6.76 -16.28 19.85
N ASN A 370 -7.02 -17.59 19.93
CA ASN A 370 -5.94 -18.57 20.06
C ASN A 370 -5.33 -18.82 18.66
N ARG A 371 -4.24 -18.11 18.37
CA ARG A 371 -3.51 -18.19 17.09
C ARG A 371 -2.02 -18.11 17.37
N GLU A 372 -1.38 -19.26 17.27
CA GLU A 372 0.07 -19.41 17.44
C GLU A 372 0.76 -19.40 16.09
N ARG A 373 1.79 -18.55 15.96
CA ARG A 373 2.59 -18.39 14.74
C ARG A 373 4.06 -18.29 15.09
N VAL A 374 4.92 -18.83 14.24
CA VAL A 374 6.37 -18.66 14.36
C VAL A 374 6.76 -17.37 13.64
N TYR A 375 7.52 -16.55 14.36
CA TYR A 375 8.10 -15.31 13.87
C TYR A 375 9.61 -15.49 13.79
N MET A 376 10.19 -15.08 12.68
CA MET A 376 11.62 -15.15 12.38
C MET A 376 12.10 -13.73 12.08
N VAL A 377 12.93 -13.18 12.97
CA VAL A 377 13.50 -11.84 12.84
C VAL A 377 14.99 -12.00 12.62
N GLY A 378 15.50 -11.43 11.52
CA GLY A 378 16.92 -11.45 11.20
C GLY A 378 17.45 -10.04 11.04
N PHE A 379 18.64 -9.79 11.55
CA PHE A 379 19.39 -8.55 11.32
C PHE A 379 20.74 -8.86 10.71
N ARG A 380 21.17 -8.06 9.74
CA ARG A 380 22.52 -8.13 9.21
C ARG A 380 23.54 -7.62 10.23
N ASN A 381 23.17 -6.59 10.99
CA ASN A 381 23.97 -6.09 12.11
C ASN A 381 23.81 -6.97 13.35
N LYS A 382 24.91 -7.59 13.78
CA LYS A 382 24.94 -8.45 14.97
C LYS A 382 24.48 -7.74 16.25
N ASN A 383 24.86 -6.48 16.44
CA ASN A 383 24.52 -5.72 17.64
C ASN A 383 23.00 -5.50 17.76
N TYR A 384 22.31 -5.28 16.64
CA TYR A 384 20.84 -5.18 16.63
C TYR A 384 20.20 -6.52 17.03
N SER A 385 20.73 -7.64 16.51
CA SER A 385 20.25 -8.97 16.91
C SER A 385 20.50 -9.29 18.38
N GLU A 386 21.64 -8.86 18.94
CA GLU A 386 21.96 -9.04 20.36
C GLU A 386 21.05 -8.20 21.27
N LYS A 387 20.72 -6.97 20.88
CA LYS A 387 19.77 -6.08 21.58
C LYS A 387 18.31 -6.49 21.43
N PHE A 388 17.96 -7.18 20.34
CA PHE A 388 16.57 -7.52 20.04
C PHE A 388 16.04 -8.62 20.96
N GLU A 389 14.91 -8.31 21.60
CA GLU A 389 14.10 -9.27 22.33
C GLU A 389 12.68 -9.26 21.77
N PHE A 390 12.07 -10.45 21.64
CA PHE A 390 10.65 -10.52 21.32
C PHE A 390 9.82 -9.88 22.44
N PRO A 391 8.64 -9.32 22.12
CA PRO A 391 7.79 -8.67 23.12
C PRO A 391 7.45 -9.62 24.27
N ASN A 392 7.25 -9.03 25.45
CA ASN A 392 6.77 -9.74 26.63
C ASN A 392 5.27 -10.03 26.50
N PRO A 393 4.78 -11.13 27.09
CA PRO A 393 3.36 -11.42 27.12
C PRO A 393 2.59 -10.36 27.93
N ILE A 394 1.38 -10.07 27.49
CA ILE A 394 0.43 -9.15 28.10
C ILE A 394 -0.84 -9.90 28.49
N LYS A 395 -1.54 -9.37 29.50
CA LYS A 395 -2.81 -9.94 29.94
C LYS A 395 -3.89 -9.66 28.90
N LEU A 396 -4.65 -10.70 28.52
CA LEU A 396 -5.84 -10.54 27.70
C LEU A 396 -6.93 -9.79 28.49
N THR A 397 -7.32 -8.61 28.00
CA THR A 397 -8.41 -7.80 28.56
C THR A 397 -9.59 -7.66 27.60
N VAL A 398 -9.34 -7.78 26.29
CA VAL A 398 -10.38 -7.71 25.25
C VAL A 398 -11.16 -9.03 25.20
N LYS A 399 -12.48 -8.94 25.17
CA LYS A 399 -13.38 -10.09 25.01
C LYS A 399 -13.83 -10.21 23.57
N ILE A 400 -14.21 -11.43 23.16
CA ILE A 400 -14.77 -11.66 21.82
C ILE A 400 -15.96 -10.74 21.54
N THR A 401 -16.80 -10.49 22.55
CA THR A 401 -18.00 -9.63 22.48
C THR A 401 -17.68 -8.19 22.13
N ASP A 402 -16.48 -7.71 22.48
CA ASP A 402 -16.07 -6.32 22.23
C ASP A 402 -15.76 -6.09 20.75
N LEU A 403 -15.51 -7.17 19.99
CA LEU A 403 -15.17 -7.13 18.58
C LEU A 403 -16.38 -7.39 17.66
N LEU A 404 -17.52 -7.76 18.23
CA LEU A 404 -18.73 -8.08 17.46
C LEU A 404 -19.43 -6.84 16.92
N GLU A 405 -20.08 -6.98 15.78
CA GLU A 405 -20.93 -5.94 15.21
C GLU A 405 -22.28 -5.86 15.93
N LYS A 406 -22.75 -4.64 16.17
CA LYS A 406 -24.08 -4.40 16.77
C LYS A 406 -25.22 -4.73 15.81
N ASN A 407 -25.02 -4.43 14.51
CA ASN A 407 -26.05 -4.56 13.48
C ASN A 407 -25.59 -5.52 12.38
N VAL A 408 -25.87 -6.81 12.57
CA VAL A 408 -25.48 -7.85 11.60
C VAL A 408 -26.63 -8.14 10.62
N PRO A 409 -26.36 -8.21 9.30
CA PRO A 409 -27.34 -8.62 8.30
C PRO A 409 -27.86 -10.05 8.48
N GLU A 410 -29.15 -10.28 8.17
CA GLU A 410 -29.83 -11.57 8.34
C GLU A 410 -29.14 -12.74 7.60
N LYS A 411 -28.44 -12.44 6.49
CA LYS A 411 -27.70 -13.45 5.70
C LYS A 411 -26.67 -14.25 6.53
N TYR A 412 -26.14 -13.68 7.61
CA TYR A 412 -25.16 -14.35 8.48
C TYR A 412 -25.81 -15.27 9.53
N TYR A 413 -27.10 -15.11 9.79
CA TYR A 413 -27.83 -15.94 10.74
C TYR A 413 -28.17 -17.31 10.15
N TYR A 414 -28.20 -18.30 11.02
CA TYR A 414 -28.62 -19.65 10.71
C TYR A 414 -30.12 -19.86 10.94
N ASN A 415 -30.82 -18.90 11.56
CA ASN A 415 -32.27 -18.96 11.81
C ASN A 415 -33.04 -19.48 10.57
N GLY A 416 -33.83 -20.54 10.76
CA GLY A 416 -34.61 -21.16 9.67
C GLY A 416 -33.81 -21.94 8.61
N LYS A 417 -32.49 -22.05 8.72
CA LYS A 417 -31.64 -22.84 7.80
C LYS A 417 -31.46 -24.28 8.32
N PRO A 418 -31.22 -25.27 7.44
CA PRO A 418 -31.07 -26.68 7.86
C PRO A 418 -30.01 -26.94 8.94
N LEU A 419 -28.95 -26.13 8.97
CA LEU A 419 -27.90 -26.27 9.99
C LEU A 419 -28.36 -25.82 11.39
N PHE A 420 -29.33 -24.92 11.49
CA PHE A 420 -29.81 -24.39 12.78
C PHE A 420 -30.27 -25.48 13.74
N GLU A 421 -31.02 -26.46 13.23
CA GLU A 421 -31.52 -27.58 14.00
C GLU A 421 -30.39 -28.38 14.66
N LYS A 422 -29.23 -28.44 14.00
CA LYS A 422 -28.01 -29.10 14.51
C LYS A 422 -27.21 -28.21 15.47
N LEU A 423 -27.41 -26.89 15.43
CA LEU A 423 -26.68 -25.93 16.27
C LEU A 423 -27.42 -25.60 17.56
N LYS A 424 -28.75 -25.48 17.54
CA LYS A 424 -29.57 -24.94 18.64
C LYS A 424 -29.42 -25.68 19.97
N GLY A 425 -29.13 -26.99 19.91
CA GLY A 425 -28.89 -27.81 21.09
C GLY A 425 -27.55 -27.56 21.78
N SER A 426 -26.56 -27.00 21.07
CA SER A 426 -25.19 -26.83 21.57
C SER A 426 -24.77 -25.36 21.70
N VAL A 427 -25.24 -24.49 20.81
CA VAL A 427 -24.90 -23.06 20.79
C VAL A 427 -25.91 -22.29 21.65
N LYS A 428 -25.70 -22.28 22.97
CA LYS A 428 -26.67 -21.76 23.94
C LYS A 428 -26.28 -20.41 24.55
N GLU A 429 -25.00 -20.11 24.68
CA GLU A 429 -24.50 -18.98 25.46
C GLU A 429 -23.96 -17.86 24.56
N GLU A 430 -24.27 -16.61 24.92
CA GLU A 430 -23.62 -15.43 24.34
C GLU A 430 -22.17 -15.33 24.83
N GLY A 431 -21.30 -14.72 24.02
CA GLY A 431 -19.88 -14.56 24.36
C GLY A 431 -19.03 -15.84 24.28
N ARG A 432 -19.62 -16.97 23.88
CA ARG A 432 -18.90 -18.21 23.53
C ARG A 432 -18.69 -18.32 22.02
N VAL A 433 -17.60 -19.00 21.63
CA VAL A 433 -17.28 -19.28 20.23
C VAL A 433 -17.32 -20.77 19.97
N TYR A 434 -17.98 -21.15 18.88
CA TYR A 434 -18.23 -22.53 18.48
C TYR A 434 -17.70 -22.81 17.07
N GLN A 435 -17.49 -24.09 16.76
CA GLN A 435 -17.11 -24.55 15.43
C GLN A 435 -17.99 -25.72 15.01
N TRP A 436 -18.47 -25.69 13.77
CA TRP A 436 -19.07 -26.86 13.15
C TRP A 436 -17.98 -27.85 12.70
N ARG A 437 -18.06 -29.09 13.15
CA ARG A 437 -17.09 -30.16 12.88
C ARG A 437 -17.77 -31.33 12.19
N ARG A 438 -18.17 -31.13 10.93
CA ARG A 438 -18.86 -32.07 10.01
C ARG A 438 -20.16 -32.70 10.54
N GLN A 439 -20.14 -33.26 11.74
CA GLN A 439 -21.24 -33.96 12.40
C GLN A 439 -21.57 -33.39 13.79
N TYR A 440 -20.67 -32.63 14.42
CA TYR A 440 -20.89 -32.11 15.78
C TYR A 440 -20.47 -30.64 15.93
N VAL A 441 -20.94 -30.01 17.01
CA VAL A 441 -20.55 -28.65 17.41
C VAL A 441 -19.47 -28.74 18.49
N ARG A 442 -18.37 -28.02 18.29
CA ARG A 442 -17.31 -27.87 19.30
C ARG A 442 -17.32 -26.47 19.88
N GLU A 443 -17.52 -26.35 21.18
CA GLU A 443 -17.29 -25.10 21.91
C GLU A 443 -15.79 -24.89 22.17
N ASN A 444 -15.33 -23.64 22.04
CA ASN A 444 -14.01 -23.26 22.55
C ASN A 444 -14.08 -22.88 24.03
N LYS A 445 -13.69 -23.83 24.89
CA LYS A 445 -13.68 -23.66 26.36
C LYS A 445 -12.77 -22.54 26.86
N SER A 446 -11.82 -22.08 26.03
CA SER A 446 -10.91 -20.97 26.39
C SER A 446 -11.59 -19.59 26.30
N GLY A 447 -12.83 -19.51 25.82
CA GLY A 447 -13.57 -18.24 25.70
C GLY A 447 -13.06 -17.29 24.60
N VAL A 448 -12.13 -17.75 23.76
CA VAL A 448 -11.53 -16.99 22.67
C VAL A 448 -11.91 -17.57 21.30
N CYS A 449 -11.72 -16.80 20.24
CA CYS A 449 -11.85 -17.30 18.87
C CYS A 449 -10.77 -18.37 18.61
N PRO A 450 -11.09 -19.52 18.00
CA PRO A 450 -10.05 -20.38 17.44
C PRO A 450 -9.32 -19.66 16.29
N THR A 451 -8.17 -20.18 15.88
CA THR A 451 -7.45 -19.66 14.70
C THR A 451 -8.40 -19.58 13.50
N LEU A 452 -8.53 -18.39 12.92
CA LEU A 452 -9.20 -18.19 11.64
C LEU A 452 -8.35 -18.78 10.51
N THR A 453 -9.00 -19.42 9.54
CA THR A 453 -8.33 -20.22 8.49
C THR A 453 -8.80 -19.83 7.09
N ALA A 454 -7.94 -19.96 6.09
CA ALA A 454 -8.26 -19.63 4.70
C ALA A 454 -9.45 -20.42 4.13
N ASN A 455 -9.62 -21.67 4.57
CA ASN A 455 -10.70 -22.55 4.15
C ASN A 455 -12.10 -22.13 4.65
N MET A 456 -12.19 -21.06 5.44
CA MET A 456 -13.46 -20.39 5.72
C MET A 456 -14.11 -19.88 4.43
N GLY A 457 -13.31 -19.55 3.41
CA GLY A 457 -13.77 -19.15 2.09
C GLY A 457 -14.20 -20.29 1.16
N THR A 458 -13.91 -21.55 1.50
CA THR A 458 -14.06 -22.70 0.58
C THR A 458 -15.30 -23.56 0.85
N GLY A 459 -16.30 -23.03 1.58
CA GLY A 459 -17.52 -23.76 1.96
C GLY A 459 -17.38 -24.58 3.27
N GLY A 460 -18.39 -25.38 3.59
CA GLY A 460 -18.33 -26.34 4.72
C GLY A 460 -18.57 -25.80 6.14
N HIS A 461 -19.14 -24.59 6.30
CA HIS A 461 -19.41 -23.96 7.60
C HIS A 461 -18.19 -23.85 8.53
N ASN A 462 -17.01 -23.58 7.96
CA ASN A 462 -15.75 -23.46 8.69
C ASN A 462 -15.59 -22.13 9.46
N VAL A 463 -16.47 -21.15 9.19
CA VAL A 463 -16.46 -19.86 9.90
C VAL A 463 -16.93 -20.09 11.35
N PRO A 464 -16.24 -19.56 12.38
CA PRO A 464 -16.67 -19.69 13.75
C PRO A 464 -18.11 -19.18 13.96
N ILE A 465 -18.82 -19.87 14.83
CA ILE A 465 -20.23 -19.68 15.13
C ILE A 465 -20.36 -19.06 16.51
N ILE A 466 -21.27 -18.11 16.64
CA ILE A 466 -21.61 -17.47 17.91
C ILE A 466 -23.12 -17.36 18.04
N LYS A 467 -23.58 -16.99 19.24
CA LYS A 467 -24.95 -16.59 19.51
C LYS A 467 -24.97 -15.15 19.99
N ASP A 468 -25.93 -14.39 19.47
CA ASP A 468 -26.33 -13.09 20.00
C ASP A 468 -27.85 -13.09 20.25
N LYS A 469 -28.39 -11.93 20.64
CA LYS A 469 -29.82 -11.75 20.94
C LYS A 469 -30.76 -12.08 19.78
N LYS A 470 -30.32 -11.95 18.52
CA LYS A 470 -31.13 -12.25 17.33
C LYS A 470 -31.06 -13.72 16.94
N GLY A 471 -30.00 -14.44 17.34
CA GLY A 471 -29.93 -15.88 17.14
C GLY A 471 -28.52 -16.42 16.93
N ILE A 472 -28.45 -17.60 16.29
CA ILE A 472 -27.19 -18.28 16.01
C ILE A 472 -26.69 -17.83 14.65
N ARG A 473 -25.43 -17.39 14.59
CA ARG A 473 -24.83 -16.88 13.35
C ARG A 473 -23.36 -17.23 13.25
N LYS A 474 -22.81 -17.09 12.05
CA LYS A 474 -21.36 -17.06 11.86
C LYS A 474 -20.80 -15.65 12.11
N LEU A 475 -19.52 -15.58 12.43
CA LEU A 475 -18.79 -14.30 12.41
C LEU A 475 -18.86 -13.67 11.02
N THR A 476 -18.97 -12.35 10.94
CA THR A 476 -18.90 -11.61 9.68
C THR A 476 -17.45 -11.44 9.21
N PRO A 477 -17.20 -11.05 7.95
CA PRO A 477 -15.84 -10.73 7.52
C PRO A 477 -15.20 -9.57 8.29
N LEU A 478 -15.98 -8.54 8.66
CA LEU A 478 -15.49 -7.41 9.45
C LEU A 478 -15.13 -7.83 10.88
N GLU A 479 -15.93 -8.69 11.51
CA GLU A 479 -15.59 -9.28 12.82
C GLU A 479 -14.33 -10.14 12.72
N CYS A 480 -14.15 -10.91 11.65
CA CYS A 480 -12.92 -11.65 11.37
C CYS A 480 -11.70 -10.71 11.23
N ALA A 481 -11.85 -9.55 10.58
CA ALA A 481 -10.80 -8.54 10.49
C ALA A 481 -10.43 -7.99 11.88
N ARG A 482 -11.44 -7.62 12.68
CA ARG A 482 -11.24 -7.15 14.07
C ARG A 482 -10.58 -8.21 14.96
N ILE A 483 -10.94 -9.48 14.78
CA ILE A 483 -10.32 -10.62 15.49
C ILE A 483 -8.89 -10.88 15.02
N GLN A 484 -8.47 -10.36 13.87
CA GLN A 484 -7.05 -10.30 13.46
C GLN A 484 -6.37 -8.99 13.93
N GLY A 485 -7.11 -8.11 14.62
CA GLY A 485 -6.62 -6.84 15.15
C GLY A 485 -6.49 -5.72 14.12
N PHE A 486 -7.19 -5.83 12.98
CA PHE A 486 -7.34 -4.69 12.07
C PHE A 486 -8.17 -3.57 12.73
N PRO A 487 -7.87 -2.30 12.42
CA PRO A 487 -8.52 -1.17 13.05
C PRO A 487 -9.99 -1.06 12.64
N VAL A 488 -10.77 -0.35 13.45
CA VAL A 488 -12.24 -0.28 13.30
C VAL A 488 -12.66 0.40 11.99
N ASP A 489 -11.82 1.30 11.48
CA ASP A 489 -11.99 2.04 10.22
C ASP A 489 -11.37 1.31 9.01
N TYR A 490 -10.84 0.10 9.19
CA TYR A 490 -10.33 -0.72 8.08
C TYR A 490 -11.47 -1.04 7.10
N LYS A 491 -11.30 -0.61 5.86
CA LYS A 491 -12.34 -0.62 4.84
C LYS A 491 -12.45 -2.00 4.21
N ILE A 492 -13.68 -2.51 4.14
CA ILE A 492 -14.01 -3.79 3.50
C ILE A 492 -14.63 -3.51 2.13
N PRO A 493 -14.04 -3.99 1.01
CA PRO A 493 -14.61 -3.78 -0.32
C PRO A 493 -15.86 -4.63 -0.55
N LYS A 494 -16.62 -4.29 -1.60
CA LYS A 494 -17.78 -5.08 -2.05
C LYS A 494 -17.34 -6.35 -2.78
N LEU A 495 -16.84 -7.33 -2.03
CA LEU A 495 -16.46 -8.65 -2.52
C LEU A 495 -17.38 -9.75 -1.97
N ALA A 496 -17.32 -10.94 -2.58
CA ALA A 496 -17.99 -12.10 -2.03
C ALA A 496 -17.47 -12.44 -0.63
N ASP A 497 -18.37 -12.77 0.30
CA ASP A 497 -18.00 -13.13 1.68
C ASP A 497 -16.93 -14.24 1.72
N SER A 498 -16.98 -15.20 0.79
CA SER A 498 -15.98 -16.27 0.66
C SER A 498 -14.56 -15.74 0.43
N ALA A 499 -14.40 -14.74 -0.43
CA ALA A 499 -13.11 -14.12 -0.70
C ALA A 499 -12.61 -13.36 0.54
N LEU A 500 -13.48 -12.60 1.20
CA LEU A 500 -13.13 -11.86 2.41
C LEU A 500 -12.73 -12.79 3.58
N TYR A 501 -13.46 -13.89 3.78
CA TYR A 501 -13.07 -14.89 4.79
C TYR A 501 -11.73 -15.54 4.49
N LYS A 502 -11.43 -15.84 3.21
CA LYS A 502 -10.11 -16.36 2.79
C LYS A 502 -9.00 -15.37 3.13
N GLN A 503 -9.20 -14.09 2.81
CA GLN A 503 -8.25 -13.01 3.10
C GLN A 503 -7.94 -12.90 4.60
N PHE A 504 -8.95 -12.73 5.45
CA PHE A 504 -8.72 -12.60 6.90
C PHE A 504 -8.30 -13.91 7.57
N GLY A 505 -8.63 -15.07 6.98
CA GLY A 505 -8.08 -16.35 7.42
C GLY A 505 -6.58 -16.51 7.18
N ASN A 506 -6.10 -15.99 6.03
CA ASN A 506 -4.67 -15.96 5.68
C ASN A 506 -3.89 -14.84 6.36
N SER A 507 -4.56 -13.77 6.77
CA SER A 507 -3.90 -12.63 7.41
C SER A 507 -3.25 -12.96 8.76
N VAL A 508 -2.46 -12.02 9.26
CA VAL A 508 -1.71 -12.07 10.52
C VAL A 508 -2.45 -11.31 11.64
N SER A 509 -1.98 -11.47 12.88
CA SER A 509 -2.43 -10.62 13.98
C SER A 509 -1.65 -9.31 13.99
N VAL A 510 -2.31 -8.21 13.59
CA VAL A 510 -1.68 -6.89 13.44
C VAL A 510 -1.00 -6.43 14.73
N PRO A 511 -1.62 -6.53 15.93
CA PRO A 511 -0.98 -6.08 17.17
C PRO A 511 0.26 -6.88 17.56
N VAL A 512 0.32 -8.18 17.21
CA VAL A 512 1.54 -8.98 17.43
C VAL A 512 2.67 -8.51 16.51
N ILE A 513 2.37 -8.24 15.24
CA ILE A 513 3.35 -7.67 14.30
C ILE A 513 3.85 -6.32 14.81
N GLU A 514 2.95 -5.43 15.22
CA GLU A 514 3.30 -4.12 15.77
C GLU A 514 4.20 -4.25 17.01
N ALA A 515 3.88 -5.16 17.93
CA ALA A 515 4.69 -5.39 19.12
C ALA A 515 6.10 -5.89 18.76
N VAL A 516 6.24 -6.77 17.76
CA VAL A 516 7.55 -7.22 17.27
C VAL A 516 8.30 -6.08 16.56
N ALA A 517 7.64 -5.34 15.68
CA ALA A 517 8.23 -4.22 14.95
C ALA A 517 8.73 -3.11 15.88
N LYS A 518 8.01 -2.81 16.97
CA LYS A 518 8.48 -1.88 18.01
C LYS A 518 9.76 -2.36 18.71
N GLN A 519 9.89 -3.66 18.97
CA GLN A 519 11.13 -4.22 19.52
C GLN A 519 12.27 -4.19 18.50
N MET A 520 11.97 -4.40 17.21
CA MET A 520 12.97 -4.23 16.15
C MET A 520 13.47 -2.79 16.10
N MET A 521 12.57 -1.81 16.14
CA MET A 521 12.93 -0.39 16.17
C MET A 521 13.80 -0.06 17.38
N LYS A 522 13.40 -0.49 18.57
CA LYS A 522 14.16 -0.31 19.82
C LYS A 522 15.57 -0.92 19.76
N ALA A 523 15.75 -2.05 19.08
CA ALA A 523 17.06 -2.69 18.95
C ALA A 523 18.03 -1.90 18.04
N MET A 524 17.49 -1.06 17.16
CA MET A 524 18.25 -0.23 16.22
C MET A 524 18.53 1.19 16.74
N GLU A 525 17.86 1.58 17.82
CA GLU A 525 18.19 2.77 18.63
C GLU A 525 19.43 2.50 19.51
#